data_AF-A0A7H9HUU6-F1
#
_entry.id   AF-A0A7H9HUU6-F1
#
_cell.length_a   1.000
_cell.length_b   1.000
_cell.length_c   1.000
_cell.angle_alpha   90.00
_cell.angle_beta   90.00
_cell.angle_gamma   90.00
#
_symmetry.space_group_name_H-M   'P 1'
#
loop_
_entity.id
_entity.type
_entity.pdbx_description
1 polymer ?
#
loop_
_entity_poly.entity_id
_entity_poly.type
_entity_poly.pdbx_seq_one_letter_code
_entity_poly.pdbx_strand_id
1 'polypeptide(L)'
;MEDDSERNRDDTKGFTMPLRMVDKNMSFEERKNLLLLNQIIVFILNTSHYMTDLIYALYYLSNCETSGPTQEDQTQDNKVVDQLSQIRKQLYALAAQFRANFRQMLDESNMASLDSAPKFRKLIDRNLICVLGVINELLISEMKTISEPLSMQLHNCVMGFANIYQFLKKVPIHHQYKITRPQLDVLLKALGQELIPSWKHQLDLLNFKLFNLLACHPSIVAHYRQATGDTITDVRNGTGFKSFVTWLKDEIVGKAVI
;
A
#
# COMPACT_ATOMS: atom_id res chain seq x y z
N MET A 1 -36.19 -28.46 -23.75
CA MET A 1 -36.67 -27.08 -23.57
C MET A 1 -35.75 -26.45 -22.58
N GLU A 2 -34.96 -25.53 -23.09
CA GLU A 2 -33.70 -25.05 -22.55
C GLU A 2 -33.86 -24.13 -21.34
N ASP A 3 -32.75 -24.10 -20.61
CA ASP A 3 -32.43 -23.48 -19.34
C ASP A 3 -32.17 -21.99 -19.56
N ASP A 4 -33.00 -21.11 -18.97
CA ASP A 4 -32.77 -19.66 -18.99
C ASP A 4 -31.84 -19.26 -17.85
N SER A 5 -30.58 -19.68 -17.99
CA SER A 5 -29.46 -19.27 -17.18
C SER A 5 -28.63 -18.25 -17.95
N GLU A 6 -28.89 -16.94 -17.83
CA GLU A 6 -27.88 -15.93 -18.18
C GLU A 6 -28.23 -14.53 -17.69
N ARG A 7 -27.57 -14.11 -16.60
CA ARG A 7 -27.20 -12.71 -16.31
C ARG A 7 -26.17 -12.65 -15.17
N ASN A 8 -25.02 -13.28 -15.39
CA ASN A 8 -23.80 -12.90 -14.69
C ASN A 8 -23.25 -11.66 -15.40
N ARG A 9 -23.46 -10.47 -14.83
CA ARG A 9 -22.64 -9.30 -15.19
C ARG A 9 -21.33 -9.41 -14.42
N ASP A 10 -20.29 -9.65 -15.21
CA ASP A 10 -18.89 -9.64 -14.84
C ASP A 10 -18.42 -8.20 -14.60
N ASP A 11 -18.41 -7.77 -13.34
CA ASP A 11 -17.83 -6.50 -12.87
C ASP A 11 -16.47 -6.74 -12.18
N THR A 12 -15.69 -7.71 -12.66
CA THR A 12 -14.34 -8.01 -12.15
C THR A 12 -13.24 -7.53 -13.09
N LYS A 13 -13.23 -6.22 -13.40
CA LYS A 13 -12.05 -5.58 -14.00
C LYS A 13 -11.32 -4.70 -12.99
N GLY A 14 -10.36 -5.33 -12.32
CA GLY A 14 -9.29 -4.65 -11.60
C GLY A 14 -8.94 -5.33 -10.29
N PHE A 15 -8.24 -6.47 -10.33
CA PHE A 15 -7.23 -6.93 -9.36
C PHE A 15 -6.80 -8.36 -9.75
N THR A 16 -5.55 -8.54 -10.19
CA THR A 16 -4.98 -9.84 -10.58
C THR A 16 -4.41 -10.61 -9.38
N MET A 17 -5.29 -10.96 -8.44
CA MET A 17 -5.18 -12.20 -7.66
C MET A 17 -6.59 -12.79 -7.59
N PRO A 18 -6.81 -14.06 -7.96
CA PRO A 18 -8.14 -14.63 -7.83
C PRO A 18 -8.46 -14.76 -6.34
N LEU A 19 -9.31 -13.86 -5.83
CA LEU A 19 -9.99 -14.06 -4.55
C LEU A 19 -10.66 -15.43 -4.61
N ARG A 20 -10.39 -16.29 -3.62
CA ARG A 20 -10.80 -17.69 -3.73
C ARG A 20 -12.31 -17.81 -3.58
N MET A 21 -12.90 -18.58 -4.49
CA MET A 21 -14.33 -18.83 -4.54
C MET A 21 -14.75 -19.78 -3.41
N VAL A 22 -15.96 -19.54 -2.90
CA VAL A 22 -16.59 -20.42 -1.90
C VAL A 22 -17.07 -21.70 -2.59
N ASP A 23 -16.68 -22.86 -2.05
CA ASP A 23 -17.21 -24.15 -2.49
C ASP A 23 -18.60 -24.39 -1.85
N LYS A 24 -19.51 -25.02 -2.60
CA LYS A 24 -20.86 -25.39 -2.14
C LYS A 24 -20.82 -26.36 -0.94
N ASN A 25 -19.75 -27.12 -0.79
CA ASN A 25 -19.61 -28.12 0.27
C ASN A 25 -18.96 -27.59 1.58
N MET A 26 -18.56 -26.32 1.64
CA MET A 26 -17.93 -25.75 2.84
C MET A 26 -18.92 -25.62 4.00
N SER A 27 -18.46 -25.96 5.20
CA SER A 27 -19.16 -25.59 6.43
C SER A 27 -19.26 -24.07 6.56
N PHE A 28 -20.20 -23.60 7.39
CA PHE A 28 -20.33 -22.17 7.65
C PHE A 28 -19.04 -21.55 8.20
N GLU A 29 -18.32 -22.24 9.07
CA GLU A 29 -17.07 -21.76 9.66
C GLU A 29 -15.93 -21.65 8.65
N GLU A 30 -15.81 -22.63 7.75
CA GLU A 30 -14.83 -22.59 6.65
C GLU A 30 -15.14 -21.46 5.68
N ARG A 31 -16.42 -21.30 5.30
CA ARG A 31 -16.87 -20.21 4.44
C ARG A 31 -16.61 -18.85 5.08
N LYS A 32 -16.94 -18.69 6.36
CA LYS A 32 -16.66 -17.48 7.15
C LYS A 32 -15.16 -17.15 7.10
N ASN A 33 -14.33 -18.12 7.44
CA ASN A 33 -12.89 -17.94 7.51
C ASN A 33 -12.30 -17.56 6.15
N LEU A 34 -12.73 -18.22 5.07
CA LEU A 34 -12.30 -17.92 3.71
C LEU A 34 -12.70 -16.50 3.27
N LEU A 35 -13.94 -16.09 3.53
CA LEU A 35 -14.42 -14.76 3.16
C LEU A 35 -13.68 -13.65 3.90
N LEU A 36 -13.44 -13.83 5.20
CA LEU A 36 -12.64 -12.88 5.98
C LEU A 36 -11.17 -12.88 5.53
N LEU A 37 -10.59 -14.05 5.26
CA LEU A 37 -9.23 -14.17 4.74
C LEU A 37 -9.05 -13.42 3.43
N ASN A 38 -10.00 -13.54 2.49
CA ASN A 38 -9.98 -12.79 1.23
C ASN A 38 -9.87 -11.28 1.46
N GLN A 39 -10.64 -10.72 2.40
CA GLN A 39 -10.57 -9.29 2.73
C GLN A 39 -9.24 -8.91 3.41
N ILE A 40 -8.72 -9.76 4.30
CA ILE A 40 -7.42 -9.55 4.95
C ILE A 40 -6.28 -9.56 3.92
N ILE A 41 -6.33 -10.46 2.94
CA ILE A 41 -5.37 -10.52 1.83
C ILE A 41 -5.36 -9.21 1.04
N VAL A 42 -6.54 -8.67 0.69
CA VAL A 42 -6.64 -7.38 -0.01
C VAL A 42 -6.07 -6.25 0.84
N PHE A 43 -6.36 -6.25 2.15
CA PHE A 43 -5.79 -5.27 3.06
C PHE A 43 -4.25 -5.34 3.10
N ILE A 44 -3.67 -6.54 3.22
CA ILE A 44 -2.21 -6.76 3.19
C ILE A 44 -1.57 -6.27 1.89
N LEU A 45 -2.18 -6.56 0.74
CA LEU A 45 -1.72 -6.07 -0.56
C LEU A 45 -1.71 -4.54 -0.60
N ASN A 46 -2.80 -3.90 -0.18
CA ASN A 46 -2.90 -2.44 -0.11
C ASN A 46 -1.91 -1.84 0.90
N THR A 47 -1.61 -2.51 2.02
CA THR A 47 -0.55 -2.10 2.95
C THR A 47 0.83 -2.14 2.28
N SER A 48 1.14 -3.18 1.52
CA SER A 48 2.38 -3.26 0.74
C SER A 48 2.49 -2.12 -0.29
N HIS A 49 1.38 -1.74 -0.93
CA HIS A 49 1.34 -0.58 -1.83
C HIS A 49 1.56 0.72 -1.06
N TYR A 50 0.86 0.92 0.05
CA TYR A 50 1.01 2.10 0.90
C TYR A 50 2.46 2.28 1.38
N MET A 51 3.13 1.20 1.82
CA MET A 51 4.56 1.26 2.18
C MET A 51 5.43 1.74 1.01
N THR A 52 5.09 1.35 -0.23
CA THR A 52 5.80 1.82 -1.43
C THR A 52 5.58 3.32 -1.67
N ASP A 53 4.34 3.79 -1.52
CA ASP A 53 4.01 5.22 -1.66
C ASP A 53 4.76 6.06 -0.63
N LEU A 54 4.89 5.59 0.61
CA LEU A 54 5.70 6.26 1.64
C LEU A 54 7.20 6.28 1.28
N ILE A 55 7.73 5.22 0.67
CA ILE A 55 9.12 5.20 0.18
C ILE A 55 9.32 6.26 -0.93
N TYR A 56 8.36 6.41 -1.85
CA TYR A 56 8.40 7.47 -2.87
C TYR A 56 8.31 8.87 -2.26
N ALA A 57 7.47 9.06 -1.24
CA ALA A 57 7.38 10.32 -0.52
C ALA A 57 8.71 10.69 0.17
N LEU A 58 9.36 9.73 0.84
CA LEU A 58 10.68 9.92 1.43
C LEU A 58 11.75 10.22 0.38
N TYR A 59 11.69 9.54 -0.78
CA TYR A 59 12.57 9.83 -1.90
C TYR A 59 12.40 11.27 -2.40
N TYR A 60 11.16 11.73 -2.56
CA TYR A 60 10.87 13.10 -2.97
C TYR A 60 11.49 14.11 -2.00
N LEU A 61 11.22 13.99 -0.70
CA LEU A 61 11.76 14.91 0.32
C LEU A 61 13.29 14.96 0.31
N SER A 62 13.94 13.80 0.24
CA SER A 62 15.41 13.71 0.22
C SER A 62 16.04 14.44 -0.99
N ASN A 63 15.27 14.66 -2.06
CA ASN A 63 15.70 15.35 -3.28
C ASN A 63 15.12 16.78 -3.43
N CYS A 64 14.23 17.21 -2.52
CA CYS A 64 13.72 18.58 -2.47
C CYS A 64 14.71 19.52 -1.77
N GLU A 65 15.27 19.07 -0.65
CA GLU A 65 16.20 19.84 0.20
C GLU A 65 17.52 20.20 -0.50
N THR A 66 17.85 19.53 -1.61
CA THR A 66 19.08 19.77 -2.39
C THR A 66 19.06 21.06 -3.23
N SER A 67 18.03 21.90 -3.11
CA SER A 67 17.73 22.98 -4.07
C SER A 67 17.89 24.43 -3.52
N GLY A 68 18.41 24.65 -2.30
CA GLY A 68 18.53 26.00 -1.68
C GLY A 68 19.95 26.36 -1.16
N PRO A 69 20.37 27.65 -1.09
CA PRO A 69 21.76 28.04 -0.84
C PRO A 69 22.02 28.77 0.50
N THR A 70 22.82 28.18 1.42
CA THR A 70 23.84 28.86 2.26
C THR A 70 24.79 27.85 2.93
N GLN A 71 26.10 28.15 3.05
CA GLN A 71 27.14 27.21 3.54
C GLN A 71 26.96 26.73 5.00
N GLU A 72 26.25 27.47 5.86
CA GLU A 72 25.97 27.05 7.24
C GLU A 72 24.74 26.14 7.34
N ASP A 73 23.72 26.33 6.48
CA ASP A 73 22.53 25.46 6.37
C ASP A 73 22.87 24.11 5.73
N GLN A 74 23.87 24.07 4.84
CA GLN A 74 24.31 22.84 4.14
C GLN A 74 24.68 21.68 5.08
N THR A 75 25.22 21.96 6.27
CA THR A 75 25.61 20.88 7.21
C THR A 75 24.41 20.28 7.92
N GLN A 76 23.36 21.08 8.14
CA GLN A 76 22.13 20.64 8.78
C GLN A 76 21.18 19.99 7.77
N ASP A 77 21.07 20.56 6.57
CA ASP A 77 20.33 19.99 5.44
C ASP A 77 20.91 18.62 5.04
N ASN A 78 22.23 18.47 4.97
CA ASN A 78 22.86 17.17 4.68
C ASN A 78 22.52 16.11 5.76
N LYS A 79 22.38 16.51 7.04
CA LYS A 79 21.98 15.58 8.10
C LYS A 79 20.51 15.14 7.96
N VAL A 80 19.61 16.04 7.56
CA VAL A 80 18.20 15.72 7.35
C VAL A 80 18.04 14.81 6.13
N VAL A 81 18.72 15.12 5.02
CA VAL A 81 18.78 14.27 3.82
C VAL A 81 19.32 12.87 4.16
N ASP A 82 20.39 12.78 4.95
CA ASP A 82 20.96 11.50 5.39
C ASP A 82 19.99 10.70 6.27
N GLN A 83 19.30 11.37 7.19
CA GLN A 83 18.27 10.76 8.03
C GLN A 83 17.08 10.24 7.20
N LEU A 84 16.55 11.05 6.28
CA LEU A 84 15.46 10.65 5.39
C LEU A 84 15.87 9.48 4.50
N SER A 85 17.09 9.49 3.98
CA SER A 85 17.66 8.39 3.20
C SER A 85 17.81 7.11 4.03
N GLN A 86 18.19 7.21 5.30
CA GLN A 86 18.28 6.08 6.22
C GLN A 86 16.89 5.50 6.54
N ILE A 87 15.91 6.37 6.84
CA ILE A 87 14.52 5.96 7.09
C ILE A 87 13.94 5.26 5.85
N ARG A 88 14.20 5.80 4.65
CA ARG A 88 13.81 5.19 3.38
C ARG A 88 14.37 3.78 3.22
N LYS A 89 15.67 3.58 3.49
CA LYS A 89 16.31 2.25 3.44
C LYS A 89 15.69 1.28 4.44
N GLN A 90 15.41 1.72 5.66
CA GLN A 90 14.76 0.90 6.69
C GLN A 90 13.33 0.52 6.30
N LEU A 91 12.54 1.47 5.79
CA LEU A 91 11.18 1.20 5.32
C LEU A 91 11.18 0.27 4.10
N TYR A 92 12.13 0.43 3.18
CA TYR A 92 12.31 -0.48 2.06
C TYR A 92 12.60 -1.91 2.53
N ALA A 93 13.54 -2.10 3.47
CA ALA A 93 13.84 -3.41 4.04
C ALA A 93 12.62 -4.03 4.73
N LEU A 94 11.86 -3.22 5.48
CA LEU A 94 10.61 -3.65 6.11
C LEU A 94 9.55 -4.07 5.07
N ALA A 95 9.40 -3.31 3.98
CA ALA A 95 8.47 -3.64 2.89
C ALA A 95 8.86 -4.92 2.17
N ALA A 96 10.16 -5.13 1.91
CA ALA A 96 10.68 -6.36 1.32
C ALA A 96 10.43 -7.56 2.22
N GLN A 97 10.74 -7.45 3.53
CA GLN A 97 10.48 -8.50 4.50
C GLN A 97 8.98 -8.81 4.63
N PHE A 98 8.14 -7.77 4.68
CA PHE A 98 6.68 -7.91 4.74
C PHE A 98 6.14 -8.70 3.53
N ARG A 99 6.61 -8.39 2.32
CA ARG A 99 6.23 -9.10 1.08
C ARG A 99 6.74 -10.53 1.06
N ALA A 100 7.97 -10.77 1.49
CA ALA A 100 8.54 -12.11 1.58
C ALA A 100 7.75 -12.99 2.56
N ASN A 101 7.46 -12.47 3.76
CA ASN A 101 6.62 -13.15 4.75
C ASN A 101 5.21 -13.42 4.21
N PHE A 102 4.59 -12.44 3.55
CA PHE A 102 3.28 -12.62 2.94
C PHE A 102 3.31 -13.72 1.88
N ARG A 103 4.32 -13.73 1.00
CA ARG A 103 4.48 -14.73 -0.05
C ARG A 103 4.66 -16.12 0.53
N GLN A 104 5.55 -16.26 1.51
CA GLN A 104 5.76 -17.52 2.22
C GLN A 104 4.45 -18.03 2.84
N MET A 105 3.68 -17.15 3.49
CA MET A 105 2.39 -17.52 4.04
C MET A 105 1.38 -17.95 2.97
N LEU A 106 1.41 -17.33 1.78
CA LEU A 106 0.57 -17.74 0.65
C LEU A 106 0.93 -19.13 0.13
N ASP A 107 2.22 -19.46 0.10
CA ASP A 107 2.73 -20.73 -0.41
C ASP A 107 2.55 -21.88 0.62
N GLU A 108 2.68 -21.61 1.92
CA GLU A 108 2.61 -22.62 2.99
C GLU A 108 1.21 -22.86 3.56
N SER A 109 0.29 -21.89 3.45
CA SER A 109 -1.00 -21.99 4.15
C SER A 109 -2.03 -22.78 3.35
N ASN A 110 -2.65 -23.77 4.00
CA ASN A 110 -3.94 -24.28 3.56
C ASN A 110 -5.01 -23.21 3.79
N MET A 111 -5.37 -22.43 2.77
CA MET A 111 -6.28 -21.28 2.90
C MET A 111 -7.69 -21.65 3.38
N ALA A 112 -8.13 -22.89 3.17
CA ALA A 112 -9.40 -23.38 3.70
C ALA A 112 -9.32 -23.73 5.21
N SER A 113 -8.11 -23.89 5.74
CA SER A 113 -7.90 -24.11 7.18
C SER A 113 -8.36 -22.91 7.98
N LEU A 114 -9.09 -23.19 9.06
CA LEU A 114 -9.63 -22.21 9.99
C LEU A 114 -8.54 -21.41 10.73
N ASP A 115 -7.29 -21.87 10.68
CA ASP A 115 -6.14 -21.17 11.28
C ASP A 115 -5.50 -20.12 10.35
N SER A 116 -5.90 -20.07 9.08
CA SER A 116 -5.28 -19.19 8.09
C SER A 116 -5.61 -17.73 8.34
N ALA A 117 -6.88 -17.32 8.48
CA ALA A 117 -7.22 -15.90 8.68
C ALA A 117 -6.57 -15.29 9.94
N PRO A 118 -6.53 -15.97 11.11
CA PRO A 118 -5.78 -15.48 12.27
C PRO A 118 -4.29 -15.27 12.01
N LYS A 119 -3.65 -16.19 11.26
CA LYS A 119 -2.23 -16.07 10.89
C LYS A 119 -2.02 -14.85 9.99
N PHE A 120 -2.78 -14.72 8.89
CA PHE A 120 -2.65 -13.59 7.96
C PHE A 120 -2.90 -12.25 8.66
N ARG A 121 -3.89 -12.17 9.56
CA ARG A 121 -4.12 -10.94 10.33
C ARG A 121 -2.89 -10.51 11.15
N LYS A 122 -2.09 -11.45 11.66
CA LYS A 122 -0.89 -11.14 12.48
C LYS A 122 0.24 -10.55 11.66
N LEU A 123 0.21 -10.63 10.32
CA LEU A 123 1.21 -10.00 9.48
C LEU A 123 1.17 -8.47 9.60
N ILE A 124 0.00 -7.89 9.86
CA ILE A 124 -0.17 -6.48 10.20
C ILE A 124 -0.36 -6.40 11.71
N ASP A 125 0.76 -6.33 12.41
CA ASP A 125 0.80 -6.23 13.86
C ASP A 125 0.83 -4.77 14.36
N ARG A 126 0.81 -4.62 15.68
CA ARG A 126 0.89 -3.30 16.32
C ARG A 126 2.21 -2.59 15.99
N ASN A 127 3.30 -3.34 15.82
CA ASN A 127 4.61 -2.75 15.55
C ASN A 127 4.63 -2.10 14.17
N LEU A 128 4.15 -2.81 13.14
CA LEU A 128 4.01 -2.27 11.79
C LEU A 128 3.14 -1.00 11.77
N ILE A 129 2.02 -1.03 12.49
CA ILE A 129 1.13 0.13 12.61
C ILE A 129 1.86 1.33 13.22
N CYS A 130 2.62 1.12 14.30
CA CYS A 130 3.37 2.18 14.96
C CYS A 130 4.50 2.73 14.06
N VAL A 131 5.26 1.85 13.39
CA VAL A 131 6.35 2.25 12.49
C VAL A 131 5.81 3.09 11.33
N LEU A 132 4.75 2.62 10.67
CA LEU A 132 4.13 3.37 9.57
C LEU A 132 3.50 4.67 10.07
N GLY A 133 2.93 4.68 11.28
CA GLY A 133 2.43 5.89 11.92
C GLY A 133 3.51 6.97 12.10
N VAL A 134 4.66 6.61 12.70
CA VAL A 134 5.79 7.52 12.92
C VAL A 134 6.34 8.07 11.61
N ILE A 135 6.54 7.20 10.61
CA ILE A 135 7.03 7.63 9.29
C ILE A 135 6.02 8.58 8.64
N ASN A 136 4.72 8.29 8.75
CA ASN A 136 3.70 9.12 8.14
C ASN A 136 3.54 10.47 8.87
N GLU A 137 3.71 10.53 10.19
CA GLU A 137 3.76 11.79 10.94
C GLU A 137 4.93 12.67 10.50
N LEU A 138 6.12 12.09 10.34
CA LEU A 138 7.28 12.79 9.78
C LEU A 138 6.97 13.33 8.38
N LEU A 139 6.47 12.47 7.49
CA LEU A 139 6.09 12.87 6.13
C LEU A 139 5.02 13.95 6.11
N ILE A 140 4.01 13.90 6.99
CA ILE A 140 2.98 14.93 7.10
C ILE A 140 3.61 16.26 7.49
N SER A 141 4.51 16.26 8.47
CA SER A 141 5.21 17.47 8.95
C SER A 141 5.99 18.13 7.83
N GLU A 142 6.85 17.36 7.16
CA GLU A 142 7.70 17.88 6.07
C GLU A 142 6.89 18.25 4.83
N MET A 143 5.92 17.42 4.43
CA MET A 143 5.10 17.73 3.25
C MET A 143 4.16 18.91 3.48
N LYS A 144 3.90 19.31 4.73
CA LYS A 144 3.04 20.48 5.01
C LYS A 144 3.66 21.78 4.48
N THR A 145 4.98 21.89 4.55
CA THR A 145 5.70 23.08 4.09
C THR A 145 5.80 23.14 2.56
N ILE A 146 5.74 21.98 1.89
CA ILE A 146 5.91 21.86 0.44
C ILE A 146 4.55 21.77 -0.30
N SER A 147 3.61 20.99 0.23
CA SER A 147 2.33 20.68 -0.39
C SER A 147 1.27 20.26 0.64
N GLU A 148 0.49 21.23 1.14
CA GLU A 148 -0.66 20.99 2.01
C GLU A 148 -1.63 19.91 1.45
N PRO A 149 -1.98 19.88 0.15
CA PRO A 149 -2.86 18.85 -0.39
C PRO A 149 -2.29 17.43 -0.32
N LEU A 150 -0.96 17.28 -0.29
CA LEU A 150 -0.30 15.98 -0.15
C LEU A 150 -0.19 15.58 1.33
N SER A 151 0.14 16.54 2.21
CA SER A 151 0.14 16.33 3.66
C SER A 151 -1.24 15.84 4.15
N MET A 152 -2.32 16.47 3.70
CA MET A 152 -3.69 16.01 3.97
C MET A 152 -3.98 14.61 3.40
N GLN A 153 -3.43 14.28 2.23
CA GLN A 153 -3.62 12.96 1.64
C GLN A 153 -2.91 11.86 2.45
N LEU A 154 -1.70 12.14 2.93
CA LEU A 154 -0.96 11.25 3.84
C LEU A 154 -1.70 11.04 5.16
N HIS A 155 -2.31 12.11 5.71
CA HIS A 155 -3.15 12.02 6.90
C HIS A 155 -4.36 11.10 6.67
N ASN A 156 -5.08 11.27 5.56
CA ASN A 156 -6.22 10.42 5.21
C ASN A 156 -5.82 8.94 5.07
N CYS A 157 -4.65 8.67 4.46
CA CYS A 157 -4.15 7.31 4.27
C CYS A 157 -3.83 6.61 5.60
N VAL A 158 -3.14 7.29 6.54
CA VAL A 158 -2.82 6.67 7.84
C VAL A 158 -4.06 6.47 8.70
N MET A 159 -5.01 7.40 8.66
CA MET A 159 -6.28 7.26 9.38
C MET A 159 -7.10 6.08 8.84
N GLY A 160 -7.19 5.94 7.51
CA GLY A 160 -7.83 4.79 6.87
C GLY A 160 -7.16 3.46 7.25
N PHE A 161 -5.83 3.42 7.21
CA PHE A 161 -5.04 2.26 7.59
C PHE A 161 -5.29 1.85 9.05
N ALA A 162 -5.21 2.80 9.98
CA ALA A 162 -5.46 2.58 11.40
C ALA A 162 -6.91 2.11 11.67
N ASN A 163 -7.89 2.69 10.98
CA ASN A 163 -9.30 2.31 11.12
C ASN A 163 -9.54 0.84 10.69
N ILE A 164 -9.00 0.43 9.54
CA ILE A 164 -9.12 -0.96 9.08
C ILE A 164 -8.43 -1.93 10.05
N TYR A 165 -7.23 -1.60 10.52
CA TYR A 165 -6.53 -2.41 11.50
C TYR A 165 -7.33 -2.57 12.80
N GLN A 166 -7.87 -1.48 13.35
CA GLN A 166 -8.68 -1.52 14.57
C GLN A 166 -9.97 -2.32 14.37
N PHE A 167 -10.58 -2.23 13.18
CA PHE A 167 -11.72 -3.06 12.81
C PHE A 167 -11.33 -4.55 12.81
N LEU A 168 -10.30 -4.93 12.06
CA LEU A 168 -9.83 -6.32 11.95
C LEU A 168 -9.39 -6.93 13.27
N LYS A 169 -8.82 -6.12 14.17
CA LYS A 169 -8.46 -6.54 15.53
C LYS A 169 -9.69 -6.96 16.34
N LYS A 170 -10.83 -6.28 16.15
CA LYS A 170 -12.10 -6.55 16.83
C LYS A 170 -12.91 -7.67 16.18
N VAL A 171 -12.61 -8.03 14.93
CA VAL A 171 -13.29 -9.16 14.27
C VAL A 171 -12.98 -10.47 15.02
N PRO A 172 -14.01 -11.22 15.44
CA PRO A 172 -13.85 -12.53 16.09
C PRO A 172 -13.48 -13.59 15.04
N ILE A 173 -12.21 -13.63 14.66
CA ILE A 173 -11.67 -14.61 13.70
C ILE A 173 -11.39 -15.96 14.39
N HIS A 174 -11.16 -15.96 15.71
CA HIS A 174 -10.93 -17.20 16.46
C HIS A 174 -12.24 -17.94 16.76
N HIS A 175 -12.18 -19.27 16.75
CA HIS A 175 -13.28 -20.22 16.99
C HIS A 175 -14.08 -20.01 18.29
N GLN A 176 -13.52 -19.30 19.27
CA GLN A 176 -14.14 -19.12 20.59
C GLN A 176 -15.41 -18.26 20.55
N TYR A 177 -15.61 -17.46 19.49
CA TYR A 177 -16.76 -16.57 19.34
C TYR A 177 -17.59 -16.95 18.13
N LYS A 178 -18.86 -17.32 18.37
CA LYS A 178 -19.83 -17.61 17.31
C LYS A 178 -20.36 -16.31 16.72
N ILE A 179 -20.21 -16.14 15.41
CA ILE A 179 -20.91 -15.08 14.68
C ILE A 179 -22.07 -15.69 13.89
N THR A 180 -23.18 -14.97 13.82
CA THR A 180 -24.32 -15.37 12.99
C THR A 180 -24.08 -14.98 11.53
N ARG A 181 -24.83 -15.58 10.59
CA ARG A 181 -24.79 -15.21 9.16
C ARG A 181 -25.04 -13.71 8.95
N PRO A 182 -26.08 -13.08 9.53
CA PRO A 182 -26.29 -11.64 9.38
C PRO A 182 -25.12 -10.79 9.91
N GLN A 183 -24.52 -11.19 11.02
CA GLN A 183 -23.34 -10.50 11.56
C GLN A 183 -22.15 -10.60 10.60
N LEU A 184 -21.91 -11.79 10.02
CA LEU A 184 -20.89 -11.97 9.00
C LEU A 184 -21.14 -11.10 7.78
N ASP A 185 -22.37 -11.02 7.28
CA ASP A 185 -22.72 -10.20 6.12
C ASP A 185 -22.47 -8.71 6.39
N VAL A 186 -22.83 -8.21 7.58
CA VAL A 186 -22.54 -6.84 8.01
C VAL A 186 -21.03 -6.59 8.09
N LEU A 187 -20.27 -7.54 8.64
CA LEU A 187 -18.80 -7.42 8.74
C LEU A 187 -18.15 -7.39 7.35
N LEU A 188 -18.58 -8.26 6.44
CA LEU A 188 -18.05 -8.32 5.07
C LEU A 188 -18.42 -7.08 4.27
N LYS A 189 -19.63 -6.55 4.46
CA LYS A 189 -20.03 -5.28 3.85
C LYS A 189 -19.17 -4.13 4.36
N ALA A 190 -19.09 -3.94 5.67
CA ALA A 190 -18.29 -2.87 6.27
C ALA A 190 -16.82 -2.95 5.85
N LEU A 191 -16.22 -4.15 5.86
CA LEU A 191 -14.82 -4.31 5.51
C LEU A 191 -14.58 -4.23 3.99
N GLY A 192 -15.30 -5.02 3.21
CA GLY A 192 -15.01 -5.26 1.80
C GLY A 192 -15.69 -4.31 0.81
N GLN A 193 -16.77 -3.62 1.22
CA GLN A 193 -17.48 -2.67 0.36
C GLN A 193 -17.28 -1.22 0.79
N GLU A 194 -16.97 -0.96 2.06
CA GLU A 194 -16.84 0.39 2.59
C GLU A 194 -15.38 0.72 2.93
N LEU A 195 -14.81 0.08 3.95
CA LEU A 195 -13.51 0.46 4.51
C LEU A 195 -12.35 0.23 3.53
N ILE A 196 -12.17 -1.00 3.01
CA ILE A 196 -11.06 -1.32 2.10
C ILE A 196 -11.15 -0.52 0.80
N PRO A 197 -12.30 -0.45 0.09
CA PRO A 197 -12.40 0.33 -1.14
C PRO A 197 -12.18 1.83 -0.92
N SER A 198 -12.72 2.40 0.17
CA SER A 198 -12.51 3.81 0.51
C SER A 198 -11.03 4.11 0.76
N TRP A 199 -10.35 3.25 1.53
CA TRP A 199 -8.93 3.42 1.78
C TRP A 199 -8.09 3.24 0.51
N LYS A 200 -8.41 2.24 -0.32
CA LYS A 200 -7.76 2.07 -1.62
C LYS A 200 -7.85 3.34 -2.47
N HIS A 201 -9.03 3.97 -2.52
CA HIS A 201 -9.18 5.23 -3.25
C HIS A 201 -8.25 6.32 -2.71
N GLN A 202 -8.07 6.41 -1.39
CA GLN A 202 -7.10 7.33 -0.79
C GLN A 202 -5.66 7.00 -1.19
N LEU A 203 -5.29 5.71 -1.27
CA LEU A 203 -3.97 5.30 -1.75
C LEU A 203 -3.75 5.63 -3.22
N ASP A 204 -4.75 5.36 -4.08
CA ASP A 204 -4.67 5.68 -5.51
C ASP A 204 -4.52 7.20 -5.74
N LEU A 205 -5.23 8.02 -4.95
CA LEU A 205 -5.07 9.48 -4.95
C LEU A 205 -3.70 9.93 -4.44
N LEU A 206 -3.18 9.31 -3.38
CA LEU A 206 -1.83 9.58 -2.87
C LEU A 206 -0.79 9.29 -3.94
N ASN A 207 -0.86 8.11 -4.54
CA ASN A 207 0.01 7.66 -5.62
C ASN A 207 -0.01 8.66 -6.79
N PHE A 208 -1.20 9.02 -7.27
CA PHE A 208 -1.36 10.01 -8.34
C PHE A 208 -0.71 11.35 -8.00
N LYS A 209 -0.97 11.91 -6.81
CA LYS A 209 -0.37 13.18 -6.38
C LYS A 209 1.16 13.10 -6.26
N LEU A 210 1.68 12.02 -5.68
CA LEU A 210 3.11 11.79 -5.53
C LEU A 210 3.82 11.72 -6.88
N PHE A 211 3.30 10.92 -7.81
CA PHE A 211 3.94 10.77 -9.12
C PHE A 211 3.88 12.05 -9.96
N ASN A 212 2.82 12.85 -9.83
CA ASN A 212 2.78 14.18 -10.44
C ASN A 212 3.87 15.09 -9.88
N LEU A 213 4.08 15.09 -8.56
CA LEU A 213 5.14 15.89 -7.94
C LEU A 213 6.54 15.43 -8.37
N LEU A 214 6.79 14.11 -8.34
CA LEU A 214 8.05 13.53 -8.78
C LEU A 214 8.37 13.89 -10.23
N ALA A 215 7.39 13.79 -11.14
CA ALA A 215 7.58 14.10 -12.56
C ALA A 215 7.72 15.60 -12.85
N CYS A 216 7.29 16.47 -11.92
CA CYS A 216 7.44 17.92 -12.05
C CYS A 216 8.68 18.46 -11.33
N HIS A 217 9.35 17.67 -10.47
CA HIS A 217 10.46 18.14 -9.67
C HIS A 217 11.78 18.22 -10.48
N PRO A 218 12.38 19.41 -10.69
CA PRO A 218 13.50 19.58 -11.61
C PRO A 218 14.70 18.67 -11.30
N SER A 219 15.10 18.56 -10.03
CA SER A 219 16.26 17.75 -9.62
C SER A 219 16.04 16.25 -9.87
N ILE A 220 14.82 15.76 -9.67
CA ILE A 220 14.49 14.34 -9.87
C ILE A 220 14.45 14.01 -11.35
N VAL A 221 13.87 14.91 -12.16
CA VAL A 221 13.90 14.78 -13.62
C VAL A 221 15.33 14.85 -14.14
N ALA A 222 16.19 15.72 -13.59
CA ALA A 222 17.59 15.78 -13.96
C ALA A 222 18.32 14.47 -13.65
N HIS A 223 18.09 13.85 -12.49
CA HIS A 223 18.63 12.54 -12.14
C HIS A 223 18.18 11.45 -13.14
N TYR A 224 16.88 11.42 -13.48
CA TYR A 224 16.36 10.50 -14.49
C TYR A 224 17.08 10.67 -15.84
N ARG A 225 17.22 11.91 -16.31
CA ARG A 225 17.85 12.22 -17.60
C ARG A 225 19.33 11.84 -17.61
N GLN A 226 20.04 12.08 -16.51
CA GLN A 226 21.44 11.69 -16.37
C GLN A 226 21.59 10.16 -16.38
N ALA A 227 20.70 9.43 -15.71
CA ALA A 227 20.77 7.96 -15.62
C ALA A 227 20.37 7.26 -16.94
N THR A 228 19.46 7.85 -17.71
CA THR A 228 18.87 7.21 -18.90
C THR A 228 19.40 7.76 -20.22
N GLY A 229 20.06 8.92 -20.22
CA GLY A 229 20.45 9.64 -21.43
C GLY A 229 19.28 10.31 -22.17
N ASP A 230 18.06 10.26 -21.62
CA ASP A 230 16.89 10.92 -22.17
C ASP A 230 17.00 12.44 -21.98
N THR A 231 16.84 13.22 -23.04
CA THR A 231 16.95 14.68 -22.99
C THR A 231 15.70 15.41 -23.51
N ILE A 232 14.76 14.68 -24.11
CA ILE A 232 13.70 15.25 -24.94
C ILE A 232 12.32 14.86 -24.43
N THR A 233 12.15 13.67 -23.86
CA THR A 233 10.82 13.15 -23.57
C THR A 233 10.16 13.89 -22.40
N ASP A 234 8.90 14.29 -22.58
CA ASP A 234 8.10 14.81 -21.47
C ASP A 234 7.73 13.66 -20.52
N VAL A 235 8.31 13.70 -19.32
CA VAL A 235 8.11 12.69 -18.29
C VAL A 235 6.79 12.87 -17.53
N ARG A 236 5.97 13.88 -17.86
CA ARG A 236 4.71 14.16 -17.17
C ARG A 236 3.51 13.41 -17.73
N ASN A 237 3.60 12.85 -18.95
CA ASN A 237 2.51 12.10 -19.55
C ASN A 237 2.98 11.00 -20.52
N GLY A 238 2.03 10.16 -20.93
CA GLY A 238 2.22 9.18 -22.01
C GLY A 238 3.35 8.17 -21.77
N THR A 239 4.10 7.89 -22.84
CA THR A 239 5.23 6.94 -22.82
C THR A 239 6.41 7.44 -21.99
N GLY A 240 6.66 8.76 -21.96
CA GLY A 240 7.70 9.36 -21.13
C GLY A 240 7.46 9.15 -19.64
N PHE A 241 6.23 9.40 -19.18
CA PHE A 241 5.85 9.11 -17.80
C PHE A 241 6.00 7.61 -17.46
N LYS A 242 5.63 6.71 -18.37
CA LYS A 242 5.82 5.25 -18.14
C LYS A 242 7.29 4.88 -17.97
N SER A 243 8.18 5.42 -18.80
CA SER A 243 9.63 5.21 -18.67
C SER A 243 10.17 5.78 -17.37
N PHE A 244 9.76 7.00 -17.01
CA PHE A 244 10.12 7.65 -15.75
C PHE A 244 9.68 6.84 -14.52
N VAL A 245 8.44 6.36 -14.51
CA VAL A 245 7.92 5.50 -13.43
C VAL A 245 8.68 4.17 -13.35
N THR A 246 9.05 3.60 -14.50
CA THR A 246 9.83 2.34 -14.54
C THR A 246 11.23 2.55 -13.96
N TRP A 247 11.90 3.64 -14.36
CA TRP A 247 13.18 4.02 -13.78
C TRP A 247 13.06 4.29 -12.28
N LEU A 248 12.05 5.04 -11.82
CA LEU A 248 11.84 5.30 -10.39
C LEU A 248 11.67 4.00 -9.59
N LYS A 249 10.96 3.01 -10.14
CA LYS A 249 10.85 1.68 -9.52
C LYS A 249 12.22 1.03 -9.39
N ASP A 250 12.99 0.99 -10.48
CA ASP A 250 14.32 0.37 -10.48
C ASP A 250 15.32 1.09 -9.57
N GLU A 251 15.25 2.43 -9.51
CA GLU A 251 16.12 3.30 -8.70
C GLU A 251 15.81 3.17 -7.21
N ILE A 252 14.52 3.17 -6.85
CA ILE A 252 14.07 3.30 -5.46
C ILE A 252 13.81 1.93 -4.82
N VAL A 253 13.26 1.01 -5.59
CA VAL A 253 12.87 -0.34 -5.15
C VAL A 253 13.93 -1.36 -5.58
N GLY A 254 14.92 -0.98 -6.40
CA GLY A 254 15.82 -1.94 -7.04
C GLY A 254 15.10 -2.74 -8.13
N LYS A 255 15.86 -3.47 -8.96
CA LYS A 255 15.27 -4.54 -9.77
C LYS A 255 14.67 -5.55 -8.81
N ALA A 256 13.35 -5.51 -8.63
CA ALA A 256 12.64 -6.48 -7.83
C ALA A 256 12.93 -7.87 -8.41
N VAL A 257 13.77 -8.64 -7.72
CA VAL A 257 13.80 -10.09 -7.89
C VAL A 257 12.52 -10.57 -7.22
N ILE A 258 11.48 -10.69 -8.03
CA ILE A 258 10.30 -11.51 -7.72
C ILE A 258 10.68 -12.95 -8.05
#